data_AF-A0A8J7HJA8-F1
#
_entry.id   AF-A0A8J7HJA8-F1
#
_cell.length_a   1.000
_cell.length_b   1.000
_cell.length_c   1.000
_cell.angle_alpha   90.00
_cell.angle_beta   90.00
_cell.angle_gamma   90.00
#
_symmetry.space_group_name_H-M   'P 1'
#
loop_
_entity.id
_entity.type
_entity.pdbx_description
1 polymer ?
#
loop_
_entity_poly.entity_id
_entity_poly.type
_entity_poly.pdbx_seq_one_letter_code
_entity_poly.pdbx_strand_id
1 'polypeptide(L)'
;MLPPEAQKKMQCWLRSRHLICSGNFFIFETVDYSAVERFSECVAALGGTVISVEPIDKVWMGDHRQVFLYRAKASLHTPCHNLKQYWLKYGSFRTRFDGQA
;
A
#
# COMPACT_ATOMS: atom_id res chain seq x y z
N MET A 1 -17.52 15.64 -3.16
CA MET A 1 -16.19 15.87 -2.55
C MET A 1 -15.63 14.54 -2.06
N LEU A 2 -14.71 13.91 -2.80
CA LEU A 2 -13.84 12.88 -2.22
C LEU A 2 -12.45 13.00 -2.86
N PRO A 3 -11.58 13.83 -2.28
CA PRO A 3 -10.19 13.43 -2.13
C PRO A 3 -9.59 13.45 -0.71
N PRO A 4 -10.23 13.90 0.41
CA PRO A 4 -9.54 13.93 1.70
C PRO A 4 -9.41 12.55 2.33
N GLU A 5 -10.44 11.70 2.24
CA GLU A 5 -10.47 10.42 2.95
C GLU A 5 -9.53 9.39 2.33
N ALA A 6 -9.56 9.21 1.01
CA ALA A 6 -8.63 8.33 0.29
C ALA A 6 -7.17 8.77 0.50
N GLN A 7 -6.89 10.07 0.40
CA GLN A 7 -5.55 10.59 0.64
C GLN A 7 -5.10 10.37 2.10
N LYS A 8 -5.95 10.67 3.09
CA LYS A 8 -5.65 10.42 4.52
C LYS A 8 -5.40 8.93 4.78
N LYS A 9 -6.18 8.04 4.17
CA LYS A 9 -6.00 6.59 4.31
C LYS A 9 -4.66 6.13 3.73
N MET A 10 -4.32 6.59 2.53
CA MET A 10 -3.01 6.37 1.91
C MET A 10 -1.87 6.86 2.81
N GLN A 11 -1.97 8.07 3.37
CA GLN A 11 -1.00 8.62 4.32
C GLN A 11 -0.84 7.77 5.60
N CYS A 12 -1.94 7.22 6.13
CA CYS A 12 -1.88 6.28 7.25
C CYS A 12 -1.09 5.02 6.89
N TRP A 13 -1.31 4.45 5.70
CA TRP A 13 -0.56 3.28 5.24
C TRP A 13 0.91 3.56 4.94
N LEU A 14 1.24 4.77 4.45
CA LEU A 14 2.63 5.22 4.29
C LEU A 14 3.34 5.24 5.66
N ARG A 15 2.69 5.80 6.70
CA ARG A 15 3.26 5.86 8.06
C ARG A 15 3.42 4.49 8.70
N SER A 16 2.45 3.59 8.51
CA SER A 16 2.51 2.23 9.06
C SER A 16 3.36 1.27 8.22
N ARG A 17 4.03 1.78 7.16
CA ARG A 17 4.88 1.02 6.23
C ARG A 17 4.16 -0.14 5.55
N HIS A 18 2.85 -0.06 5.40
CA HIS A 18 2.10 -0.94 4.50
C HIS A 18 2.16 -0.45 3.07
N LEU A 19 2.31 0.86 2.85
CA LEU A 19 2.43 1.48 1.54
C LEU A 19 3.81 2.11 1.40
N ILE A 20 4.47 1.89 0.26
CA ILE A 20 5.72 2.56 -0.10
C ILE A 20 5.65 3.06 -1.54
N CYS A 21 6.49 4.04 -1.88
CA CYS A 21 6.73 4.40 -3.28
C CYS A 21 7.94 3.61 -3.81
N SER A 22 7.79 3.00 -4.98
CA SER A 22 8.85 2.33 -5.72
C SER A 22 8.86 2.83 -7.17
N GLY A 23 9.81 3.70 -7.49
CA GLY A 23 9.84 4.43 -8.76
C GLY A 23 8.59 5.31 -8.95
N ASN A 24 7.79 4.97 -9.97
CA ASN A 24 6.51 5.63 -10.27
C ASN A 24 5.30 4.90 -9.69
N PHE A 25 5.52 3.80 -8.98
CA PHE A 25 4.46 2.95 -8.46
C PHE A 25 4.32 3.09 -6.95
N PHE A 26 3.13 2.77 -6.49
CA PHE A 26 2.82 2.52 -5.10
C PHE A 26 2.74 1.01 -4.87
N ILE A 27 3.49 0.53 -3.89
CA ILE A 27 3.49 -0.88 -3.48
C ILE A 27 2.82 -0.97 -2.12
N PHE A 28 1.68 -1.66 -2.08
CA PHE A 28 0.90 -1.90 -0.88
C PHE A 28 1.02 -3.36 -0.48
N GLU A 29 1.33 -3.62 0.79
CA GLU A 29 1.44 -4.96 1.33
C GLU A 29 0.58 -5.16 2.56
N THR A 30 -0.03 -6.34 2.65
CA THR A 30 -0.95 -6.68 3.73
C THR A 30 -1.20 -8.18 3.81
N VAL A 31 -1.53 -8.66 5.00
CA VAL A 31 -2.05 -10.03 5.22
C VAL A 31 -3.59 -10.09 5.19
N ASP A 32 -4.23 -8.92 5.13
CA ASP A 32 -5.68 -8.75 5.10
C ASP A 32 -6.11 -8.37 3.68
N TYR A 33 -6.77 -9.30 2.98
CA TYR A 33 -7.24 -9.08 1.61
C TYR A 33 -8.28 -7.95 1.52
N SER A 34 -9.10 -7.74 2.55
CA SER A 34 -10.05 -6.61 2.56
C SER A 34 -9.33 -5.25 2.55
N ALA A 35 -8.08 -5.19 3.02
CA ALA A 35 -7.27 -3.99 2.92
C ALA A 35 -6.79 -3.74 1.48
N VAL A 36 -6.62 -4.78 0.67
CA VAL A 36 -6.33 -4.67 -0.76
C VAL A 36 -7.51 -4.08 -1.52
N GLU A 37 -8.73 -4.51 -1.20
CA GLU A 37 -9.95 -3.95 -1.80
C GLU A 37 -10.08 -2.46 -1.49
N ARG A 38 -9.96 -2.09 -0.20
CA ARG A 38 -9.95 -0.68 0.24
C ARG A 38 -8.82 0.13 -0.39
N PHE A 39 -7.65 -0.48 -0.60
CA PHE A 39 -6.55 0.17 -1.30
C PHE A 39 -6.92 0.46 -2.76
N SER A 40 -7.52 -0.51 -3.45
CA SER A 40 -8.00 -0.37 -4.83
C SER A 40 -9.02 0.74 -4.99
N GLU A 41 -9.98 0.83 -4.05
CA GLU A 41 -10.96 1.92 -4.00
C GLU A 41 -10.28 3.29 -3.82
N CYS A 42 -9.31 3.39 -2.91
CA CYS A 42 -8.57 4.62 -2.68
C CYS A 42 -7.72 5.02 -3.90
N VAL A 43 -7.10 4.05 -4.60
CA VAL A 43 -6.37 4.29 -5.85
C VAL A 43 -7.32 4.84 -6.92
N ALA A 44 -8.48 4.22 -7.12
CA ALA A 44 -9.47 4.65 -8.09
C ALA A 44 -10.02 6.06 -7.77
N ALA A 45 -10.32 6.33 -6.50
CA ALA A 45 -10.78 7.64 -6.04
C ALA A 45 -9.74 8.76 -6.24
N LEU A 46 -8.45 8.41 -6.26
CA LEU A 46 -7.35 9.33 -6.53
C LEU A 46 -6.98 9.42 -8.03
N GLY A 47 -7.76 8.79 -8.91
CA GLY A 47 -7.54 8.81 -10.37
C GLY A 47 -6.42 7.88 -10.85
N GLY A 48 -6.01 6.93 -10.01
CA GLY A 48 -5.02 5.92 -10.35
C GLY A 48 -5.60 4.62 -10.87
N THR A 49 -4.74 3.62 -11.01
CA THR A 49 -5.12 2.27 -11.41
C THR A 49 -4.25 1.24 -10.68
N VAL A 50 -4.90 0.21 -10.17
CA VAL A 50 -4.22 -0.99 -9.65
C VAL A 50 -3.80 -1.84 -10.84
N ILE A 51 -2.50 -2.14 -10.90
CA ILE A 51 -1.86 -2.86 -12.00
C ILE A 51 -1.87 -4.36 -11.72
N SER A 52 -1.58 -4.75 -10.47
CA SER A 52 -1.58 -6.16 -10.07
C SER A 52 -1.89 -6.30 -8.59
N VAL A 53 -2.44 -7.47 -8.24
CA VAL A 53 -2.61 -7.97 -6.88
C VAL A 53 -2.17 -9.42 -6.90
N GLU A 54 -1.18 -9.77 -6.08
CA GLU A 54 -0.63 -11.12 -6.04
C GLU A 54 -0.21 -11.51 -4.62
N PRO A 55 -0.36 -12.78 -4.22
CA PRO A 55 0.31 -13.30 -3.02
C PRO A 55 1.81 -13.43 -3.32
N ILE A 56 2.65 -12.79 -2.50
CA ILE A 56 4.11 -12.78 -2.68
C ILE A 56 4.85 -13.67 -1.68
N ASP A 57 4.21 -13.99 -0.55
CA ASP A 57 4.83 -14.81 0.50
C ASP A 57 3.77 -15.39 1.45
N LYS A 58 4.21 -16.19 2.43
CA LYS A 58 3.45 -16.59 3.61
C LYS A 58 4.16 -16.15 4.87
N VAL A 59 3.47 -15.37 5.69
CA VAL A 59 4.00 -14.91 6.99
C VAL A 59 3.32 -15.65 8.14
N TRP A 60 4.10 -15.89 9.20
CA TRP A 60 3.59 -16.46 10.43
C TRP A 60 2.81 -15.42 11.24
N MET A 61 1.59 -15.78 11.61
CA MET A 61 0.71 -15.04 12.51
C MET A 61 0.55 -15.86 13.79
N GLY A 62 1.36 -15.51 14.79
CA GLY A 62 1.52 -16.34 15.99
C GLY A 62 2.20 -17.68 15.67
N ASP A 63 2.05 -18.64 16.57
CA ASP A 63 2.87 -19.86 16.52
C ASP A 63 2.42 -20.87 15.46
N HIS A 64 1.13 -20.90 15.10
CA HIS A 64 0.55 -22.02 14.33
C HIS A 64 -0.14 -21.63 13.02
N ARG A 65 -0.23 -20.35 12.67
CA ARG A 65 -0.99 -19.92 11.49
C ARG A 65 -0.10 -19.22 10.48
N GLN A 66 0.01 -19.80 9.29
CA GLN A 66 0.52 -19.09 8.12
C GLN A 66 -0.61 -18.38 7.39
N VAL A 67 -0.37 -17.15 6.97
CA VAL A 67 -1.28 -16.38 6.11
C VAL A 67 -0.53 -15.83 4.91
N PHE A 68 -1.23 -15.66 3.79
CA PHE A 68 -0.63 -15.04 2.62
C PHE A 68 -0.32 -13.57 2.88
N LEU A 69 0.86 -13.15 2.46
CA LEU A 69 1.20 -11.75 2.28
C LEU A 69 0.85 -11.36 0.85
N TYR A 70 -0.09 -10.43 0.71
CA TYR A 70 -0.49 -9.89 -0.57
C TYR A 70 0.28 -8.62 -0.88
N ARG A 71 0.67 -8.46 -2.14
CA ARG A 71 1.21 -7.23 -2.69
C ARG A 71 0.27 -6.70 -3.77
N ALA A 72 -0.13 -5.46 -3.63
CA ALA A 72 -0.84 -4.71 -4.65
C ALA A 72 0.07 -3.61 -5.21
N LYS A 73 0.20 -3.56 -6.54
CA LYS A 73 0.96 -2.54 -7.25
C LYS A 73 -0.01 -1.59 -7.93
N ALA A 74 0.16 -0.29 -7.73
CA ALA A 74 -0.68 0.73 -8.36
C ALA A 74 0.13 1.88 -8.95
N SER A 75 -0.45 2.53 -9.95
CA SER A 75 0.02 3.81 -10.48
C SER A 75 -1.03 4.88 -10.19
N LEU A 76 -0.59 6.09 -9.85
CA LEU A 76 -1.47 7.26 -9.80
C LEU A 76 -1.16 8.09 -11.05
N HIS A 77 -2.14 8.26 -11.94
CA HIS A 77 -1.96 8.89 -13.25
C HIS A 77 -1.70 10.40 -13.16
N THR A 78 -2.32 11.06 -12.19
CA THR A 78 -1.99 12.43 -11.82
C THR A 78 -0.76 12.42 -10.91
N PRO A 79 0.10 13.44 -10.98
CA PRO A 79 1.15 13.56 -10.01
C PRO A 79 0.50 13.90 -8.67
N CYS A 80 0.20 12.88 -7.87
CA CYS A 80 -0.22 13.02 -6.49
C CYS A 80 0.98 13.48 -5.65
N HIS A 81 1.51 14.66 -5.98
CA HIS A 81 2.69 15.27 -5.38
C HIS A 81 2.59 15.26 -3.86
N ASN A 82 1.39 15.51 -3.33
CA ASN A 82 1.14 15.48 -1.89
C ASN A 82 1.43 14.12 -1.26
N LEU A 83 1.07 12.99 -1.89
CA LEU A 83 1.38 11.66 -1.35
C LEU A 83 2.86 11.32 -1.47
N LYS A 84 3.49 11.66 -2.60
CA LYS A 84 4.93 11.42 -2.79
C LYS A 84 5.78 12.26 -1.84
N GLN A 85 5.43 13.54 -1.67
CA GLN A 85 6.04 14.43 -0.67
C GLN A 85 5.82 13.93 0.76
N TYR A 86 4.60 13.45 1.06
CA TYR A 86 4.30 12.88 2.36
C TYR A 86 5.12 11.61 2.63
N TRP A 87 5.24 10.72 1.65
CA TRP A 87 6.09 9.54 1.75
C TRP A 87 7.56 9.90 1.96
N LEU A 88 8.10 10.89 1.23
CA LEU A 88 9.47 11.37 1.45
C LEU A 88 9.69 11.87 2.89
N LYS A 89 8.65 12.43 3.53
CA LYS A 89 8.73 12.99 4.89
C LYS A 89 8.50 11.96 6.01
N TYR A 90 7.60 11.00 5.80
CA TYR A 90 7.09 10.12 6.86
C TYR A 90 7.07 8.63 6.49
N GLY A 91 7.39 8.29 5.25
CA GLY A 91 7.37 6.95 4.74
C GLY A 91 8.69 6.21 4.93
N SER A 92 8.83 5.09 4.22
CA SER A 92 9.99 4.22 4.24
C SER A 92 10.22 3.63 2.84
N PHE A 93 11.47 3.29 2.52
CA PHE A 93 11.80 2.52 1.31
C PHE A 93 11.46 1.03 1.43
N ARG A 94 11.18 0.59 2.65
CA ARG A 94 10.85 -0.79 2.99
C ARG A 94 9.47 -0.89 3.60
N THR A 95 8.75 -1.94 3.26
CA THR A 95 7.49 -2.26 3.94
C THR A 95 7.78 -2.79 5.34
N ARG A 96 6.76 -2.90 6.18
CA ARG A 96 6.90 -3.54 7.50
C ARG A 96 7.14 -5.05 7.43
N PHE A 97 6.97 -5.66 6.27
CA PHE A 97 7.14 -7.09 6.05
C PHE A 97 8.55 -7.43 5.53
N ASP A 98 9.29 -6.43 5.06
CA ASP A 98 10.71 -6.58 4.71
C ASP A 98 11.53 -6.96 5.95
N GLY A 99 12.03 -8.20 5.98
CA GLY A 99 12.86 -8.74 7.07
C GLY A 99 12.21 -9.84 7.92
N GLN A 100 11.03 -10.35 7.54
CA GLN A 100 10.43 -11.55 8.15
C GLN A 100 10.72 -12.86 7.38
N ALA A 101 11.67 -12.83 6.43
CA ALA A 101 12.16 -14.00 5.70
C ALA A 101 13.23 -14.76 6.49
#